data_AF-A0A0D6LWI6-F1
#
_entry.id   AF-A0A0D6LWI6-F1
#
_cell.length_a   1.000
_cell.length_b   1.000
_cell.length_c   1.000
_cell.angle_alpha   90.00
_cell.angle_beta   90.00
_cell.angle_gamma   90.00
#
_symmetry.space_group_name_H-M   'P 1'
#
loop_
_entity.id
_entity.type
_entity.pdbx_description
1 polymer ?
#
loop_
_entity_poly.entity_id
_entity_poly.type
_entity_poly.pdbx_seq_one_letter_code
_entity_poly.pdbx_strand_id
1 'polypeptide(L)'
;MNDFTVEFVFDVIQCASEGIASTGVELNSILVAYSKYRAARVGLGSTAKFRRRNIFHTDLKPYNTAVIFGAENLMADLLPKLTEMRSGTSLLACRFPLPESDQFKSVAQIGEGIDAVYVYKRT
;
A
#
# COMPACT_ATOMS: atom_id res chain seq x y z
N MET A 1 4.73 12.43 12.69
CA MET A 1 5.53 11.20 12.54
C MET A 1 4.51 10.08 12.39
N ASN A 2 3.95 9.94 11.19
CA ASN A 2 2.78 9.09 10.96
C ASN A 2 3.09 8.25 9.74
N ASP A 3 3.78 7.14 9.92
CA ASP A 3 3.94 6.15 8.86
C ASP A 3 2.55 5.66 8.45
N PHE A 4 2.33 5.48 7.15
CA PHE A 4 1.06 4.98 6.64
C PHE A 4 1.34 4.03 5.51
N THR A 5 0.58 2.95 5.38
CA THR A 5 0.82 1.87 4.42
C THR A 5 -0.53 1.37 3.85
N VAL A 6 -0.63 1.19 2.52
CA VAL A 6 -1.76 0.52 1.83
C VAL A 6 -1.34 -0.94 1.63
N GLU A 7 -1.95 -1.95 2.26
CA GLU A 7 -1.50 -3.34 2.06
C GLU A 7 -2.61 -4.38 1.95
N PHE A 8 -2.22 -5.55 1.44
CA PHE A 8 -2.96 -6.80 1.60
C PHE A 8 -3.00 -7.18 3.09
N VAL A 9 -3.95 -8.02 3.45
CA VAL A 9 -4.47 -8.20 4.83
C VAL A 9 -3.42 -8.36 5.94
N PHE A 10 -2.26 -8.97 5.66
CA PHE A 10 -1.27 -9.31 6.67
C PHE A 10 -0.43 -8.11 7.12
N ASP A 11 0.06 -7.32 6.19
CA ASP A 11 1.03 -6.29 6.52
C ASP A 11 0.37 -5.06 7.17
N VAL A 12 -0.91 -4.79 6.85
CA VAL A 12 -1.71 -3.79 7.56
C VAL A 12 -1.76 -4.10 9.07
N ILE A 13 -1.98 -5.38 9.42
CA ILE A 13 -2.03 -5.83 10.82
C ILE A 13 -0.63 -5.79 11.44
N GLN A 14 0.41 -6.16 10.68
CA GLN A 14 1.80 -6.11 11.13
C GLN A 14 2.21 -4.66 11.47
N CYS A 15 2.01 -3.70 10.57
CA CYS A 15 2.25 -2.29 10.86
C CYS A 15 1.47 -1.81 12.09
N ALA A 16 0.20 -2.20 12.20
CA ALA A 16 -0.61 -1.83 13.37
C ALA A 16 -0.08 -2.43 14.67
N SER A 17 0.51 -3.62 14.65
CA SER A 17 1.15 -4.24 15.81
C SER A 17 2.39 -3.48 16.27
N GLU A 18 3.03 -2.75 15.36
CA GLU A 18 4.16 -1.85 15.61
C GLU A 18 3.73 -0.42 15.99
N GLY A 19 2.42 -0.19 16.16
CA GLY A 19 1.86 1.12 16.53
C GLY A 19 1.67 2.06 15.33
N ILE A 20 1.88 1.59 14.10
CA ILE A 20 1.71 2.37 12.89
C ILE A 20 0.26 2.31 12.42
N ALA A 21 -0.38 3.48 12.28
CA ALA A 21 -1.74 3.56 11.77
C ALA A 21 -1.78 3.18 10.28
N SER A 22 -2.49 2.10 9.96
CA SER A 22 -2.49 1.49 8.63
C SER A 22 -3.92 1.35 8.10
N THR A 23 -4.09 1.44 6.78
CA THR A 23 -5.40 1.20 6.14
C THR A 23 -5.26 0.35 4.89
N GLY A 24 -5.86 -0.85 4.93
CA GLY A 24 -6.02 -1.72 3.78
C GLY A 24 -7.21 -1.29 2.91
N VAL A 25 -7.01 -1.28 1.60
CA VAL A 25 -8.03 -0.97 0.59
C VAL A 25 -8.15 -2.15 -0.36
N GLU A 26 -9.35 -2.69 -0.49
CA GLU A 26 -9.62 -3.92 -1.26
C GLU A 26 -11.01 -3.85 -1.90
N LEU A 27 -11.20 -4.46 -3.07
CA LEU A 27 -12.50 -4.56 -3.74
C LEU A 27 -13.34 -5.74 -3.24
N ASN A 28 -12.69 -6.86 -2.92
CA ASN A 28 -13.34 -8.07 -2.45
C ASN A 28 -13.91 -7.90 -1.03
N SER A 29 -15.24 -7.93 -0.89
CA SER A 29 -15.93 -7.77 0.39
C SER A 29 -15.64 -8.88 1.39
N ILE A 30 -15.43 -10.12 0.93
CA ILE A 30 -15.11 -11.25 1.81
C ILE A 30 -13.73 -11.03 2.43
N LEU A 31 -12.74 -10.62 1.64
CA LEU A 31 -11.40 -10.32 2.14
C LEU A 31 -11.42 -9.14 3.11
N VAL A 32 -12.18 -8.07 2.83
CA VAL A 32 -12.34 -6.94 3.77
C VAL A 32 -12.97 -7.39 5.08
N ALA A 33 -14.04 -8.20 5.04
CA ALA A 33 -14.69 -8.70 6.26
C ALA A 33 -13.75 -9.60 7.07
N TYR A 34 -13.05 -10.50 6.39
CA TYR A 34 -12.04 -11.37 7.01
C TYR A 34 -10.93 -10.56 7.69
N SER A 35 -10.43 -9.51 7.02
CA SER A 35 -9.38 -8.63 7.55
C SER A 35 -9.83 -7.91 8.81
N LYS A 36 -11.05 -7.37 8.82
CA LYS A 36 -11.65 -6.73 10.00
C LYS A 36 -11.78 -7.71 11.15
N TYR A 37 -12.25 -8.94 10.89
CA TYR A 37 -12.34 -9.99 11.89
C TYR A 37 -10.96 -10.32 12.47
N ARG A 38 -9.94 -10.51 11.62
CA ARG A 38 -8.56 -10.79 12.05
C ARG A 38 -7.99 -9.67 12.92
N ALA A 39 -8.14 -8.41 12.51
CA ALA A 39 -7.67 -7.26 13.28
C ALA A 39 -8.41 -7.12 14.62
N ALA A 40 -9.73 -7.36 14.65
CA ALA A 40 -10.49 -7.35 15.90
C ALA A 40 -10.06 -8.48 16.85
N ARG A 41 -9.83 -9.69 16.32
CA ARG A 41 -9.36 -10.87 17.09
C ARG A 41 -8.03 -10.65 17.80
N VAL A 42 -7.14 -9.83 17.22
CA VAL A 42 -5.83 -9.49 17.81
C VAL A 42 -5.82 -8.14 18.53
N GLY A 43 -6.99 -7.49 18.70
CA GLY A 43 -7.10 -6.22 19.42
C GLY A 43 -6.61 -4.98 18.66
N LEU A 44 -6.31 -5.09 17.37
CA LEU A 44 -5.73 -4.01 16.55
C LEU A 44 -6.77 -3.25 15.70
N GLY A 45 -8.07 -3.49 15.89
CA GLY A 45 -9.13 -2.86 15.08
C GLY A 45 -9.21 -1.33 15.17
N SER A 46 -8.59 -0.70 16.17
CA SER A 46 -8.46 0.76 16.28
C SER A 46 -7.38 1.31 15.34
N THR A 47 -6.26 0.59 15.19
CA THR A 47 -5.05 1.02 14.47
C THR A 47 -5.00 0.50 13.03
N ALA A 48 -5.47 -0.74 12.80
CA ALA A 48 -5.63 -1.33 11.46
C ALA A 48 -7.05 -1.14 10.95
N LYS A 49 -7.22 -0.35 9.87
CA LYS A 49 -8.52 -0.16 9.21
C LYS A 49 -8.57 -0.86 7.87
N PHE A 50 -9.76 -1.32 7.48
CA PHE A 50 -9.98 -1.94 6.17
C PHE A 50 -11.21 -1.36 5.49
N ARG A 51 -11.08 -0.98 4.22
CA ARG A 51 -12.13 -0.34 3.44
C ARG A 51 -12.38 -1.11 2.15
N ARG A 52 -13.64 -1.38 1.86
CA ARG A 52 -14.04 -1.88 0.55
C ARG A 52 -14.07 -0.71 -0.43
N ARG A 53 -13.00 -0.50 -1.20
CA ARG A 53 -12.90 0.63 -2.12
C ARG A 53 -11.95 0.31 -3.26
N ASN A 54 -12.20 0.94 -4.40
CA ASN A 54 -11.25 0.97 -5.50
C ASN A 54 -10.12 1.95 -5.15
N ILE A 55 -8.87 1.56 -5.36
CA ILE A 55 -7.70 2.42 -5.19
C ILE A 55 -7.79 3.68 -6.05
N PHE A 56 -8.30 3.60 -7.28
CA PHE A 56 -8.48 4.76 -8.18
C PHE A 56 -9.41 5.84 -7.59
N HIS A 57 -10.32 5.44 -6.69
CA HIS A 57 -11.24 6.34 -5.99
C HIS A 57 -10.88 6.57 -4.51
N THR A 58 -9.68 6.18 -4.10
CA THR A 58 -9.16 6.39 -2.74
C THR A 58 -8.24 7.59 -2.74
N ASP A 59 -8.41 8.53 -1.81
CA ASP A 59 -7.48 9.65 -1.63
C ASP A 59 -6.16 9.15 -1.04
N LEU A 60 -5.07 9.38 -1.76
CA LEU A 60 -3.72 8.97 -1.34
C LEU A 60 -2.93 10.10 -0.65
N LYS A 61 -3.42 11.34 -0.65
CA LYS A 61 -2.71 12.49 -0.07
C LYS A 61 -2.44 12.38 1.44
N PRO A 62 -3.31 11.78 2.27
CA PRO A 62 -3.08 11.72 3.71
C PRO A 62 -1.87 10.86 4.09
N TYR A 63 -1.40 10.03 3.17
CA TYR A 63 -0.54 8.89 3.42
C TYR A 63 0.94 9.19 3.15
N ASN A 64 1.82 8.68 4.02
CA ASN A 64 3.27 8.91 3.93
C ASN A 64 4.05 7.78 3.26
N THR A 65 3.48 6.57 3.27
CA THR A 65 3.97 5.43 2.51
C THR A 65 2.76 4.78 1.81
N ALA A 66 2.99 4.09 0.70
CA ALA A 66 2.02 3.19 0.13
C ALA A 66 2.73 1.90 -0.24
N VAL A 67 2.02 0.79 -0.15
CA VAL A 67 2.50 -0.49 -0.66
C VAL A 67 1.45 -0.94 -1.68
N ILE A 68 1.87 -1.55 -2.77
CA ILE A 68 0.95 -2.01 -3.80
C ILE A 68 1.35 -3.41 -4.23
N PHE A 69 0.39 -4.32 -4.24
CA PHE A 69 0.54 -5.60 -4.91
C PHE A 69 -0.34 -5.53 -6.15
N GLY A 70 0.29 -5.16 -7.25
CA GLY A 70 -0.36 -5.01 -8.54
C GLY A 70 -0.30 -6.28 -9.39
N ALA A 71 -0.82 -6.15 -10.60
CA ALA A 71 -0.49 -6.99 -11.73
C ALA A 71 0.27 -6.14 -12.75
N GLU A 72 1.07 -6.76 -13.61
CA GLU A 72 1.92 -6.06 -14.60
C GLU A 72 1.15 -5.01 -15.42
N ASN A 73 -0.02 -5.37 -15.93
CA ASN A 73 -0.89 -4.47 -16.71
C ASN A 73 -1.51 -3.34 -15.86
N LEU A 74 -1.64 -3.50 -14.55
CA LEU A 74 -2.23 -2.52 -13.65
C LEU A 74 -1.22 -1.41 -13.27
N MET A 75 0.09 -1.68 -13.34
CA MET A 75 1.11 -0.72 -12.92
C MET A 75 1.11 0.56 -13.76
N ALA A 76 0.82 0.44 -15.07
CA ALA A 76 0.68 1.58 -15.97
C ALA A 76 -0.51 2.47 -15.60
N ASP A 77 -1.66 1.86 -15.27
CA ASP A 77 -2.86 2.60 -14.85
C ASP A 77 -2.68 3.23 -13.46
N LEU A 78 -1.97 2.55 -12.56
CA LEU A 78 -1.70 3.05 -11.21
C LEU A 78 -0.76 4.23 -11.19
N LEU A 79 0.20 4.32 -12.10
CA LEU A 79 1.22 5.37 -12.09
C LEU A 79 0.60 6.78 -12.04
N PRO A 80 -0.35 7.17 -12.92
CA PRO A 80 -1.07 8.45 -12.81
C PRO A 80 -1.78 8.64 -11.47
N LYS A 81 -2.38 7.58 -10.92
CA LYS A 81 -3.09 7.65 -9.63
C LYS A 81 -2.12 7.91 -8.46
N LEU A 82 -0.96 7.27 -8.48
CA LEU A 82 0.05 7.37 -7.43
C LEU A 82 0.69 8.78 -7.37
N THR A 83 0.61 9.56 -8.46
CA THR A 83 1.07 10.96 -8.47
C THR A 83 0.37 11.86 -7.44
N GLU A 84 -0.82 11.45 -6.97
CA GLU A 84 -1.56 12.11 -5.89
C GLU A 84 -0.80 12.09 -4.55
N MET A 85 0.10 11.12 -4.35
CA MET A 85 0.94 11.05 -3.16
C MET A 85 1.82 12.31 -3.04
N ARG A 86 2.05 12.76 -1.80
CA ARG A 86 2.85 13.96 -1.53
C ARG A 86 4.32 13.73 -1.90
N SER A 87 5.03 14.78 -2.29
CA SER A 87 6.50 14.68 -2.44
C SER A 87 7.15 14.24 -1.12
N GLY A 88 8.19 13.40 -1.22
CA GLY A 88 8.90 12.80 -0.09
C GLY A 88 8.31 11.49 0.47
N THR A 89 7.11 11.10 0.05
CA THR A 89 6.49 9.83 0.49
C THR A 89 7.15 8.62 -0.15
N SER A 90 7.09 7.47 0.54
CA SER A 90 7.62 6.21 0.02
C SER A 90 6.53 5.42 -0.73
N LEU A 91 6.92 4.68 -1.76
CA LEU A 91 6.08 3.70 -2.40
C LEU A 91 6.84 2.38 -2.49
N LEU A 92 6.22 1.28 -2.06
CA LEU A 92 6.74 -0.07 -2.26
C LEU A 92 5.83 -0.77 -3.27
N ALA A 93 6.39 -1.14 -4.42
CA ALA A 93 5.68 -1.94 -5.41
C ALA A 93 6.14 -3.39 -5.31
N CYS A 94 5.23 -4.28 -4.96
CA CYS A 94 5.51 -5.70 -4.82
C CYS A 94 5.36 -6.38 -6.18
N ARG A 95 6.28 -7.29 -6.48
CA ARG A 95 6.37 -8.18 -7.64
C ARG A 95 6.59 -7.50 -9.00
N PHE A 96 5.95 -6.36 -9.24
CA PHE A 96 6.01 -5.65 -10.51
C PHE A 96 6.52 -4.23 -10.28
N PRO A 97 7.55 -3.77 -11.03
CA PRO A 97 8.03 -2.40 -10.92
C PRO A 97 7.04 -1.41 -11.54
N LEU A 98 7.14 -0.14 -11.15
CA LEU A 98 6.47 0.93 -11.88
C LEU A 98 7.10 1.14 -13.26
N PRO A 99 6.33 1.58 -14.27
CA PRO A 99 6.90 2.13 -15.49
C PRO A 99 7.83 3.31 -15.19
N GLU A 100 8.79 3.57 -16.08
CA GLU A 100 9.71 4.69 -15.93
C GLU A 100 8.96 6.03 -15.83
N SER A 101 9.34 6.83 -14.84
CA SER A 101 8.76 8.15 -14.59
C SER A 101 9.73 9.04 -13.81
N ASP A 102 9.69 10.34 -14.08
CA ASP A 102 10.37 11.39 -13.33
C ASP A 102 9.75 11.67 -11.95
N GLN A 103 8.52 11.18 -11.72
CA GLN A 103 7.76 11.40 -10.49
C GLN A 103 8.13 10.43 -9.35
N PHE A 104 8.76 9.31 -9.68
CA PHE A 104 9.13 8.26 -8.72
C PHE A 104 10.58 7.85 -8.92
N LYS A 105 11.43 8.20 -7.97
CA LYS A 105 12.85 7.81 -7.96
C LYS A 105 13.00 6.44 -7.32
N SER A 106 13.55 5.47 -8.06
CA SER A 106 13.95 4.17 -7.49
C SER A 106 15.04 4.36 -6.43
N VAL A 107 14.84 3.73 -5.27
CA VAL A 107 15.74 3.82 -4.11
C VAL A 107 16.40 2.48 -3.84
N ALA A 108 15.65 1.39 -3.94
CA ALA A 108 16.15 0.04 -3.69
C ALA A 108 15.25 -0.99 -4.38
N GLN A 109 15.80 -2.19 -4.57
CA GLN A 109 15.06 -3.41 -4.85
C GLN A 109 15.44 -4.44 -3.77
N ILE A 110 14.44 -5.08 -3.20
CA ILE A 110 14.61 -6.16 -2.21
C ILE A 110 14.06 -7.43 -2.85
N GLY A 111 14.85 -8.51 -2.84
CA GLY A 111 14.43 -9.78 -3.45
C GLY A 111 14.41 -9.76 -4.99
N GLU A 112 13.98 -10.88 -5.57
CA GLU A 112 13.94 -11.12 -7.01
C GLU A 112 12.68 -11.91 -7.41
N GLY A 113 12.25 -11.75 -8.66
CA GLY A 113 11.10 -12.49 -9.21
C GLY A 113 9.80 -12.23 -8.46
N ILE A 114 9.15 -13.30 -7.98
CA ILE A 114 7.86 -13.22 -7.30
C ILE A 114 7.93 -12.52 -5.94
N ASP A 115 9.11 -12.52 -5.32
CA ASP A 115 9.37 -11.95 -3.99
C ASP A 115 10.05 -10.57 -4.11
N ALA A 116 10.13 -10.00 -5.31
CA ALA A 116 10.71 -8.68 -5.54
C ALA A 116 9.84 -7.58 -4.92
N VAL A 117 10.48 -6.60 -4.27
CA VAL A 117 9.86 -5.36 -3.80
C VAL A 117 10.70 -4.20 -4.28
N TYR A 118 10.07 -3.32 -5.06
CA TYR A 118 10.69 -2.12 -5.60
C TYR A 118 10.32 -0.93 -4.74
N VAL A 119 11.34 -0.24 -4.20
CA VAL A 119 11.16 0.89 -3.29
C VAL A 119 11.41 2.18 -4.05
N TYR A 120 10.43 3.07 -4.03
CA TYR A 120 10.48 4.38 -4.68
C TYR A 120 10.28 5.51 -3.68
N LYS A 121 10.82 6.68 -4.02
CA LYS A 121 10.49 7.95 -3.39
C LYS A 121 9.79 8.87 -4.38
N ARG A 122 8.67 9.45 -3.95
CA ARG A 122 7.94 10.48 -4.71
C ARG A 122 8.79 11.75 -4.74
N THR A 123 9.14 12.22 -5.94
CA THR A 123 9.90 13.46 -6.18
C THR A 123 9.05 14.71 -6.05
#